data_AF-A0A182EAF6-F1
#
_entry.id   AF-A0A182EAF6-F1
#
_cell.length_a   1.000
_cell.length_b   1.000
_cell.length_c   1.000
_cell.angle_alpha   90.00
_cell.angle_beta   90.00
_cell.angle_gamma   90.00
#
_symmetry.space_group_name_H-M   'P 1'
#
loop_
_entity.id
_entity.type
_entity.pdbx_description
1 polymer ?
#
loop_
_entity_poly.entity_id
_entity_poly.type
_entity_poly.pdbx_seq_one_letter_code
_entity_poly.pdbx_strand_id
1 'polypeptide(L)'
;MDISDGGIMELSGSNLCKKNDAELITNDISHSMISTEVLTDASINNFTSTDCVPPRKRPKRLSISCVERDIQDSFIPFGSNDDASIINVRVISLSDDANDELRELNCICEDTPKIYRVRLGGIWSSTPVKIGSSLRVIGAKIEGEKDLLLNWENGVLIVERNVLVPCTLIAQGTSCRRKAILSHYFRGRSSTTKEMLIGNVVHELFQIAITRSGFDVTENSLLDLWRKELHEQYAEQLFVLNLSSQEVEDELSLYFKTITRWVSSHMPEPKGRNEYLQIGSRIKEVVDIEESIWNSCYGFKAKIDCTLKIRKKDGDQKLFPVELKTGKSNPNTEHVTQVMLYCLALASKQSTIESGLLLYLLDATLRTVSPKAIDLKGILHMRNEIAAGISAISFDNLPVAIIGDFIIIFTEPVCDTHICKWCNQALSCSLLQHCSGSTVTEIFFQDQIKHLKQSHIDYFERFIRWILMEWRYATKKNPTDKENIYKREGVIDEQYELFIKGDMLLVFSEESEMIAMGSVISVK
;
A
#
# COMPACT_ATOMS: atom_id res chain seq x y z
N MET A 1 53.55 10.89 39.05
CA MET A 1 52.79 11.87 39.82
C MET A 1 51.48 11.22 40.25
N ASP A 2 51.62 10.32 41.21
CA ASP A 2 50.84 10.19 42.45
C ASP A 2 49.35 10.56 42.44
N ILE A 3 48.54 9.50 42.41
CA ILE A 3 47.58 9.11 43.46
C ILE A 3 47.36 10.13 44.59
N SER A 4 46.09 10.51 44.83
CA SER A 4 45.54 10.59 46.19
C SER A 4 44.03 10.34 46.20
N ASP A 5 43.58 9.77 47.31
CA ASP A 5 42.27 9.16 47.54
C ASP A 5 41.56 9.86 48.72
N GLY A 6 40.26 9.59 48.90
CA GLY A 6 39.61 9.68 50.22
C GLY A 6 38.83 10.96 50.59
N GLY A 7 37.59 10.76 51.06
CA GLY A 7 36.75 11.83 51.61
C GLY A 7 35.31 11.40 51.94
N ILE A 8 35.12 10.47 52.88
CA ILE A 8 33.80 10.16 53.45
C ILE A 8 33.55 11.06 54.66
N MET A 9 32.37 11.69 54.77
CA MET A 9 31.76 11.98 56.08
C MET A 9 30.23 12.04 56.02
N GLU A 10 29.64 11.76 57.16
CA GLU A 10 28.23 11.38 57.38
C GLU A 10 27.46 12.46 58.14
N LEU A 11 26.12 12.44 58.06
CA LEU A 11 25.17 12.98 59.06
C LEU A 11 25.18 14.54 59.24
N SER A 12 24.12 15.25 59.67
CA SER A 12 22.74 14.98 60.09
C SER A 12 21.97 16.34 60.09
N GLY A 13 20.66 16.38 60.42
CA GLY A 13 20.04 17.64 60.92
C GLY A 13 18.68 18.09 60.37
N SER A 14 17.63 17.34 60.72
CA SER A 14 16.28 17.81 61.11
C SER A 14 15.83 19.29 60.97
N ASN A 15 14.57 19.46 60.51
CA ASN A 15 13.58 20.50 60.91
C ASN A 15 13.87 21.97 60.51
N LEU A 16 12.90 22.85 60.17
CA LEU A 16 11.62 23.07 60.83
C LEU A 16 10.71 24.07 60.05
N CYS A 17 9.37 23.90 60.16
CA CYS A 17 8.31 24.93 60.22
C CYS A 17 7.97 25.90 59.05
N LYS A 18 6.66 25.85 58.73
CA LYS A 18 5.69 26.98 58.64
C LYS A 18 5.82 27.98 57.47
N LYS A 19 4.76 28.65 57.03
CA LYS A 19 3.27 28.53 57.01
C LYS A 19 2.81 29.95 56.69
N ASN A 20 1.85 30.10 55.78
CA ASN A 20 1.05 31.32 55.60
C ASN A 20 1.86 32.56 55.09
N ASP A 21 1.28 33.63 54.55
CA ASP A 21 -0.14 34.06 54.52
C ASP A 21 -0.69 34.26 53.11
N ALA A 22 -2.02 34.36 53.03
CA ALA A 22 -2.77 34.69 51.82
C ALA A 22 -3.14 36.18 51.83
N GLU A 23 -3.24 36.80 50.66
CA GLU A 23 -4.04 38.01 50.47
C GLU A 23 -4.87 37.89 49.18
N LEU A 24 -6.20 38.04 49.33
CA LEU A 24 -7.11 38.18 48.20
C LEU A 24 -7.07 39.61 47.70
N ILE A 25 -7.07 39.80 46.38
CA ILE A 25 -7.69 40.98 45.77
C ILE A 25 -8.75 40.50 44.78
N THR A 26 -9.98 40.90 45.05
CA THR A 26 -11.18 40.64 44.27
C THR A 26 -11.27 41.57 43.06
N ASN A 27 -11.87 41.10 41.97
CA ASN A 27 -12.67 41.94 41.08
C ASN A 27 -13.63 41.07 40.25
N ASP A 28 -14.91 41.12 40.60
CA ASP A 28 -16.01 40.48 39.88
C ASP A 28 -16.45 41.31 38.66
N ILE A 29 -16.71 40.65 37.53
CA ILE A 29 -17.73 41.07 36.55
C ILE A 29 -18.47 39.82 36.04
N SER A 30 -19.81 39.83 36.12
CA SER A 30 -20.75 38.75 35.76
C SER A 30 -21.67 39.17 34.59
N HIS A 31 -22.46 38.33 33.93
CA HIS A 31 -22.86 36.90 34.09
C HIS A 31 -22.55 36.14 32.75
N SER A 32 -22.97 34.91 32.42
CA SER A 32 -24.00 34.00 32.96
C SER A 32 -23.75 32.51 32.63
N MET A 33 -23.75 31.69 33.69
CA MET A 33 -24.38 30.37 33.85
C MET A 33 -24.86 29.55 32.64
N ILE A 34 -24.27 28.35 32.48
CA ILE A 34 -24.99 27.07 32.52
C ILE A 34 -24.21 26.14 33.48
N SER A 35 -24.93 25.35 34.28
CA SER A 35 -24.43 24.72 35.51
C SER A 35 -23.54 23.48 35.30
N THR A 36 -22.49 23.38 36.12
CA THR A 36 -21.73 22.14 36.36
C THR A 36 -21.92 21.74 37.83
N GLU A 37 -22.59 20.61 38.10
CA GLU A 37 -22.59 20.03 39.44
C GLU A 37 -21.31 19.22 39.65
N VAL A 38 -20.59 19.54 40.73
CA VAL A 38 -19.41 18.80 41.18
C VAL A 38 -19.89 17.64 42.06
N LEU A 39 -19.67 16.40 41.61
CA LEU A 39 -19.69 15.23 42.49
C LEU A 39 -18.27 14.94 42.99
N THR A 40 -18.19 14.58 44.26
CA THR A 40 -17.00 14.67 45.11
C THR A 40 -16.04 13.47 45.03
N ASP A 41 -14.76 13.72 45.30
CA ASP A 41 -13.68 12.72 45.47
C ASP A 41 -13.98 11.67 46.56
N ALA A 42 -14.67 10.58 46.21
CA ALA A 42 -14.88 9.44 47.13
C ALA A 42 -15.24 8.08 46.46
N SER A 43 -14.87 7.81 45.19
CA SER A 43 -15.16 6.50 44.57
C SER A 43 -14.30 6.08 43.35
N ILE A 44 -13.00 6.40 43.34
CA ILE A 44 -12.08 5.85 42.32
C ILE A 44 -11.48 4.53 42.83
N ASN A 45 -12.19 3.43 42.58
CA ASN A 45 -11.67 2.07 42.74
C ASN A 45 -11.79 1.31 41.40
N ASN A 46 -10.65 0.98 40.80
CA ASN A 46 -10.42 -0.07 39.79
C ASN A 46 -11.52 -0.29 38.72
N PHE A 47 -11.56 0.57 37.70
CA PHE A 47 -12.05 0.18 36.38
C PHE A 47 -10.88 -0.21 35.46
N THR A 48 -10.44 -1.46 35.58
CA THR A 48 -9.52 -2.08 34.61
C THR A 48 -10.28 -2.47 33.35
N SER A 49 -10.41 -1.52 32.42
CA SER A 49 -10.89 -1.80 31.06
C SER A 49 -9.96 -2.80 30.38
N THR A 50 -10.46 -4.01 30.10
CA THR A 50 -9.68 -5.15 29.61
C THR A 50 -9.90 -5.44 28.12
N ASP A 51 -10.64 -4.58 27.41
CA ASP A 51 -11.08 -4.75 26.03
C ASP A 51 -10.00 -4.43 24.96
N CYS A 52 -8.77 -4.88 25.20
CA CYS A 52 -7.71 -4.91 24.19
C CYS A 52 -7.51 -6.36 23.70
N VAL A 53 -8.36 -6.80 22.77
CA VAL A 53 -8.23 -8.13 22.14
C VAL A 53 -6.89 -8.20 21.39
N PRO A 54 -5.94 -9.09 21.77
CA PRO A 54 -4.65 -9.18 21.08
C PRO A 54 -4.81 -9.74 19.66
N PRO A 55 -3.93 -9.37 18.71
CA PRO A 55 -4.02 -9.86 17.34
C PRO A 55 -3.88 -11.40 17.29
N ARG A 56 -4.84 -12.07 16.62
CA ARG A 56 -4.87 -13.54 16.48
C ARG A 56 -3.57 -14.08 15.88
N LYS A 57 -3.11 -15.25 16.35
CA LYS A 57 -1.82 -15.83 15.95
C LYS A 57 -1.82 -16.16 14.45
N ARG A 58 -0.94 -15.47 13.71
CA ARG A 58 -0.82 -15.59 12.26
C ARG A 58 -0.36 -17.01 11.84
N PRO A 59 -0.93 -17.60 10.78
CA PRO A 59 -0.33 -18.76 10.12
C PRO A 59 1.12 -18.46 9.71
N LYS A 60 2.01 -19.44 9.87
CA LYS A 60 3.42 -19.28 9.53
C LYS A 60 3.58 -19.02 8.03
N ARG A 61 4.23 -17.90 7.69
CA ARG A 61 4.86 -17.50 6.41
C ARG A 61 4.34 -18.23 5.16
N LEU A 62 3.61 -17.51 4.30
CA LEU A 62 3.28 -17.91 2.92
C LEU A 62 4.50 -18.56 2.23
N SER A 63 4.46 -19.88 2.10
CA SER A 63 5.46 -20.66 1.38
C SER A 63 4.99 -20.83 -0.07
N ILE A 64 5.42 -19.91 -0.94
CA ILE A 64 5.19 -20.01 -2.38
C ILE A 64 5.98 -21.22 -2.90
N SER A 65 5.32 -22.38 -2.97
CA SER A 65 5.95 -23.59 -3.49
C SER A 65 5.97 -23.55 -5.02
N CYS A 66 7.17 -23.42 -5.60
CA CYS A 66 7.43 -23.53 -7.04
C CYS A 66 7.21 -24.95 -7.60
N VAL A 67 6.48 -25.80 -6.90
CA VAL A 67 6.15 -27.17 -7.34
C VAL A 67 4.79 -27.14 -8.03
N GLU A 68 4.74 -27.76 -9.20
CA GLU A 68 3.54 -28.01 -9.96
C GLU A 68 2.62 -28.92 -9.14
N ARG A 69 1.45 -28.38 -8.78
CA ARG A 69 0.28 -29.15 -8.42
C ARG A 69 -0.85 -28.53 -9.21
N ASP A 70 -1.29 -29.25 -10.23
CA ASP A 70 -2.44 -28.90 -11.04
C ASP A 70 -3.69 -28.99 -10.17
N ILE A 71 -4.08 -27.85 -9.62
CA ILE A 71 -5.41 -27.64 -9.09
C ILE A 71 -6.02 -26.59 -10.01
N GLN A 72 -7.02 -26.99 -10.79
CA GLN A 72 -7.93 -26.06 -11.45
C GLN A 72 -8.82 -25.40 -10.40
N ASP A 73 -8.21 -24.58 -9.53
CA ASP A 73 -8.96 -23.75 -8.60
C ASP A 73 -9.73 -22.72 -9.42
N SER A 74 -11.05 -22.84 -9.44
CA SER A 74 -11.96 -21.84 -9.97
C SER A 74 -11.94 -20.60 -9.05
N PHE A 75 -10.88 -19.80 -9.16
CA PHE A 75 -10.95 -18.41 -8.71
C PHE A 75 -12.10 -17.75 -9.47
N ILE A 76 -12.89 -16.96 -8.75
CA ILE A 76 -14.24 -16.53 -9.17
C ILE A 76 -14.19 -15.95 -10.59
N PRO A 77 -15.01 -16.43 -11.54
CA PRO A 77 -14.95 -15.99 -12.93
C PRO A 77 -15.09 -14.47 -13.06
N PHE A 78 -14.17 -13.83 -13.78
CA PHE A 78 -14.33 -12.44 -14.14
C PHE A 78 -15.36 -12.33 -15.27
N GLY A 79 -16.44 -11.58 -15.05
CA GLY A 79 -17.42 -11.29 -16.10
C GLY A 79 -18.48 -12.36 -16.36
N SER A 80 -18.75 -13.27 -15.42
CA SER A 80 -20.12 -13.79 -15.31
C SER A 80 -21.01 -12.67 -14.78
N ASN A 81 -22.04 -12.25 -15.53
CA ASN A 81 -23.00 -11.20 -15.16
C ASN A 81 -23.89 -11.56 -13.94
N ASP A 82 -23.50 -12.54 -13.14
CA ASP A 82 -24.08 -12.83 -11.84
C ASP A 82 -23.54 -11.83 -10.79
N ASP A 83 -23.98 -10.56 -10.92
CA ASP A 83 -23.95 -9.59 -9.81
C ASP A 83 -24.59 -10.18 -8.54
N ALA A 84 -25.50 -11.15 -8.70
CA ALA A 84 -26.06 -12.00 -7.64
C ALA A 84 -25.01 -12.71 -6.74
N SER A 85 -23.76 -12.86 -7.20
CA SER A 85 -22.66 -13.45 -6.43
C SER A 85 -21.84 -12.45 -5.61
N ILE A 86 -22.09 -11.15 -5.79
CA ILE A 86 -21.35 -10.05 -5.12
C ILE A 86 -22.30 -9.32 -4.18
N ILE A 87 -21.96 -9.29 -2.89
CA ILE A 87 -22.80 -8.67 -1.86
C ILE A 87 -21.97 -7.62 -1.13
N ASN A 88 -22.36 -6.35 -1.27
CA ASN A 88 -21.81 -5.25 -0.49
C ASN A 88 -22.53 -5.18 0.86
N VAL A 89 -21.77 -5.23 1.95
CA VAL A 89 -22.32 -5.24 3.31
C VAL A 89 -21.50 -4.37 4.26
N ARG A 90 -22.14 -3.87 5.31
CA ARG A 90 -21.50 -3.13 6.41
C ARG A 90 -21.66 -3.89 7.71
N VAL A 91 -20.57 -4.01 8.47
CA VAL A 91 -20.56 -4.77 9.73
C VAL A 91 -21.34 -4.03 10.81
N ILE A 92 -22.33 -4.71 11.41
CA ILE A 92 -23.13 -4.20 12.54
C ILE A 92 -22.60 -4.77 13.86
N SER A 93 -22.34 -6.07 13.90
CA SER A 93 -21.75 -6.76 15.05
C SER A 93 -20.84 -7.89 14.60
N LEU A 94 -20.03 -8.39 15.53
CA LEU A 94 -19.07 -9.47 15.33
C LEU A 94 -19.08 -10.37 16.58
N SER A 95 -18.80 -11.66 16.40
CA SER A 95 -18.68 -12.61 17.51
C SER A 95 -17.37 -12.41 18.25
N ASP A 96 -17.41 -12.28 19.57
CA ASP A 96 -16.21 -12.28 20.42
C ASP A 96 -15.62 -13.69 20.62
N ASP A 97 -16.34 -14.74 20.24
CA ASP A 97 -15.97 -16.12 20.51
C ASP A 97 -14.61 -16.53 19.91
N ALA A 98 -13.77 -17.07 20.79
CA ALA A 98 -12.37 -17.34 20.58
C ALA A 98 -12.12 -18.76 20.03
N ASN A 99 -12.71 -19.07 18.87
CA ASN A 99 -12.29 -20.23 18.08
C ASN A 99 -11.50 -19.75 16.84
N ASP A 100 -10.28 -20.27 16.66
CA ASP A 100 -9.37 -19.80 15.60
C ASP A 100 -9.87 -20.17 14.18
N GLU A 101 -10.73 -21.17 14.08
CA GLU A 101 -11.21 -21.72 12.80
C GLU A 101 -12.29 -20.88 12.11
N LEU A 102 -13.13 -20.17 12.86
CA LEU A 102 -14.30 -19.46 12.33
C LEU A 102 -14.61 -18.18 13.12
N ARG A 103 -14.88 -17.07 12.41
CA ARG A 103 -15.33 -15.80 12.97
C ARG A 103 -16.66 -15.38 12.34
N GLU A 104 -17.66 -15.06 13.15
CA GLU A 104 -18.98 -14.65 12.63
C GLU A 104 -19.15 -13.12 12.67
N LEU A 105 -19.79 -12.58 11.63
CA LEU A 105 -20.14 -11.17 11.49
C LEU A 105 -21.62 -11.05 11.12
N ASN A 106 -22.35 -10.16 11.78
CA ASN A 106 -23.67 -9.72 11.32
C ASN A 106 -23.49 -8.44 10.51
N CYS A 107 -23.94 -8.44 9.26
CA CYS A 107 -23.72 -7.33 8.34
C CYS A 107 -25.03 -6.92 7.66
N ILE A 108 -25.31 -5.62 7.58
CA ILE A 108 -26.41 -5.07 6.79
C ILE A 108 -25.95 -4.91 5.35
N CYS A 109 -26.77 -5.30 4.38
CA CYS A 109 -26.50 -5.04 2.97
C CYS A 109 -26.56 -3.52 2.70
N GLU A 110 -25.64 -3.00 1.90
CA GLU A 110 -25.65 -1.57 1.57
C GLU A 110 -26.77 -1.22 0.55
N ASP A 111 -27.17 -2.19 -0.26
CA ASP A 111 -28.16 -2.03 -1.33
C ASP A 111 -29.60 -2.41 -0.90
N THR A 112 -29.77 -3.13 0.21
CA THR A 112 -31.08 -3.62 0.70
C THR A 112 -31.14 -3.68 2.23
N PRO A 113 -32.32 -3.63 2.88
CA PRO A 113 -32.44 -3.80 4.34
C PRO A 113 -32.20 -5.24 4.82
N LYS A 114 -31.64 -6.12 3.98
CA LYS A 114 -31.30 -7.50 4.37
C LYS A 114 -30.09 -7.51 5.29
N ILE A 115 -30.17 -8.30 6.35
CA ILE A 115 -29.04 -8.64 7.21
C ILE A 115 -28.53 -10.03 6.80
N TYR A 116 -27.21 -10.14 6.61
CA TYR A 116 -26.50 -11.38 6.33
C TYR A 116 -25.62 -11.76 7.52
N ARG A 117 -25.55 -13.06 7.81
CA ARG A 117 -24.57 -13.64 8.74
C ARG A 117 -23.40 -14.17 7.91
N VAL A 118 -22.28 -13.48 7.99
CA VAL A 118 -21.04 -13.79 7.27
C VAL A 118 -20.11 -14.57 8.18
N ARG A 119 -19.81 -15.82 7.82
CA ARG A 119 -18.91 -16.71 8.55
C ARG A 119 -17.57 -16.77 7.82
N LEU A 120 -16.52 -16.31 8.49
CA LEU A 120 -15.16 -16.21 7.96
C LEU A 120 -14.29 -17.33 8.53
N GLY A 121 -13.94 -18.31 7.69
CA GLY A 121 -13.06 -19.41 8.03
C GLY A 121 -11.72 -19.37 7.30
N GLY A 122 -10.77 -20.17 7.77
CA GLY A 122 -9.43 -20.22 7.17
C GLY A 122 -8.73 -18.86 7.21
N ILE A 123 -8.10 -18.45 6.10
CA ILE A 123 -7.40 -17.15 6.04
C ILE A 123 -8.29 -15.94 6.36
N TRP A 124 -9.60 -16.04 6.13
CA TRP A 124 -10.50 -14.92 6.34
C TRP A 124 -10.79 -14.67 7.83
N SER A 125 -10.65 -15.68 8.71
CA SER A 125 -10.94 -15.53 10.16
C SER A 125 -10.02 -14.50 10.84
N SER A 126 -8.77 -14.37 10.37
CA SER A 126 -7.78 -13.38 10.83
C SER A 126 -7.91 -11.99 10.22
N THR A 127 -8.88 -11.75 9.33
CA THR A 127 -8.98 -10.46 8.62
C THR A 127 -9.34 -9.33 9.59
N PRO A 128 -8.66 -8.16 9.55
CA PRO A 128 -8.88 -7.04 10.48
C PRO A 128 -10.17 -6.26 10.16
N VAL A 129 -11.30 -6.86 10.55
CA VAL A 129 -12.65 -6.30 10.43
C VAL A 129 -13.11 -5.71 11.78
N LYS A 130 -13.75 -4.54 11.75
CA LYS A 130 -14.40 -3.88 12.91
C LYS A 130 -15.86 -3.51 12.60
N ILE A 131 -16.63 -3.14 13.63
CA ILE A 131 -17.97 -2.57 13.45
C ILE A 131 -17.88 -1.32 12.55
N GLY A 132 -18.80 -1.20 11.61
CA GLY A 132 -18.84 -0.10 10.62
C GLY A 132 -17.96 -0.30 9.38
N SER A 133 -17.04 -1.28 9.35
CA SER A 133 -16.26 -1.60 8.14
C SER A 133 -17.15 -1.93 6.95
N SER A 134 -16.80 -1.41 5.77
CA SER A 134 -17.50 -1.70 4.52
C SER A 134 -16.83 -2.88 3.81
N LEU A 135 -17.58 -3.94 3.56
CA LEU A 135 -17.12 -5.21 3.00
C LEU A 135 -17.74 -5.44 1.62
N ARG A 136 -16.96 -6.05 0.72
CA ARG A 136 -17.50 -6.72 -0.47
C ARG A 136 -17.23 -8.23 -0.31
N VAL A 137 -18.30 -9.01 -0.29
CA VAL A 137 -18.29 -10.47 -0.28
C VAL A 137 -18.49 -10.95 -1.71
N ILE A 138 -17.58 -11.77 -2.22
CA ILE A 138 -17.59 -12.23 -3.62
C ILE A 138 -17.62 -13.76 -3.61
N GLY A 139 -18.60 -14.38 -4.27
CA GLY A 139 -18.65 -15.83 -4.49
C GLY A 139 -18.65 -16.67 -3.20
N ALA A 140 -19.23 -16.15 -2.12
CA ALA A 140 -19.37 -16.90 -0.86
C ALA A 140 -20.35 -18.07 -1.03
N LYS A 141 -20.10 -19.17 -0.30
CA LYS A 141 -21.02 -20.31 -0.28
C LYS A 141 -22.26 -19.95 0.54
N ILE A 142 -23.43 -20.04 -0.09
CA ILE A 142 -24.72 -19.82 0.56
C ILE A 142 -25.12 -21.12 1.27
N GLU A 143 -25.20 -21.11 2.60
CA GLU A 143 -25.64 -22.28 3.40
C GLU A 143 -27.07 -22.13 3.97
N GLY A 144 -27.71 -20.99 3.68
CA GLY A 144 -29.08 -20.62 4.00
C GLY A 144 -29.37 -19.24 3.41
N GLU A 145 -30.63 -18.77 3.36
CA GLU A 145 -31.01 -17.54 2.64
C GLU A 145 -30.19 -16.28 3.00
N LYS A 146 -29.61 -16.24 4.20
CA LYS A 146 -28.83 -15.12 4.74
C LYS A 146 -27.45 -15.52 5.27
N ASP A 147 -27.04 -16.79 5.08
CA ASP A 147 -25.82 -17.36 5.66
C ASP A 147 -24.73 -17.51 4.60
N LEU A 148 -23.67 -16.71 4.72
CA LEU A 148 -22.59 -16.62 3.73
C LEU A 148 -21.29 -17.17 4.34
N LEU A 149 -20.77 -18.28 3.82
CA LEU A 149 -19.51 -18.88 4.24
C LEU A 149 -18.37 -18.50 3.28
N LEU A 150 -17.30 -17.96 3.85
CA LEU A 150 -16.04 -17.64 3.18
C LEU A 150 -14.91 -18.47 3.78
N ASN A 151 -14.17 -19.22 2.98
CA ASN A 151 -13.02 -20.01 3.44
C ASN A 151 -11.93 -20.15 2.36
N TRP A 152 -11.00 -21.10 2.54
CA TRP A 152 -9.92 -21.35 1.57
C TRP A 152 -10.43 -21.76 0.18
N GLU A 153 -11.53 -22.50 0.13
CA GLU A 153 -12.17 -22.96 -1.13
C GLU A 153 -13.15 -21.89 -1.64
N ASN A 154 -14.06 -21.44 -0.77
CA ASN A 154 -15.23 -20.64 -1.12
C ASN A 154 -14.99 -19.14 -0.97
N GLY A 155 -15.21 -18.41 -2.06
CA GLY A 155 -15.29 -16.96 -2.10
C GLY A 155 -14.02 -16.16 -1.76
N VAL A 156 -14.18 -14.84 -1.80
CA VAL A 156 -13.19 -13.81 -1.48
C VAL A 156 -13.84 -12.71 -0.66
N LEU A 157 -13.14 -12.24 0.38
CA LEU A 157 -13.53 -11.07 1.16
C LEU A 157 -12.65 -9.87 0.80
N ILE A 158 -13.26 -8.70 0.58
CA ILE A 158 -12.57 -7.42 0.38
C ILE A 158 -13.01 -6.43 1.46
N VAL A 159 -12.07 -5.92 2.26
CA VAL A 159 -12.32 -5.05 3.43
C VAL A 159 -12.01 -3.60 3.11
N GLU A 160 -12.88 -2.68 3.48
CA GLU A 160 -12.87 -1.29 3.04
C GLU A 160 -12.84 -1.22 1.50
N ARG A 161 -13.95 -1.71 0.91
CA ARG A 161 -14.10 -1.96 -0.54
C ARG A 161 -13.77 -0.74 -1.43
N ASN A 162 -13.96 0.47 -0.91
CA ASN A 162 -13.73 1.72 -1.63
C ASN A 162 -12.27 2.23 -1.57
N VAL A 163 -11.36 1.54 -0.89
CA VAL A 163 -9.93 1.90 -0.81
C VAL A 163 -9.15 1.16 -1.89
N LEU A 164 -8.79 1.86 -2.98
CA LEU A 164 -7.94 1.33 -4.06
C LEU A 164 -6.46 1.34 -3.65
N VAL A 165 -5.97 0.22 -3.11
CA VAL A 165 -4.56 0.06 -2.72
C VAL A 165 -3.68 -0.16 -3.97
N PRO A 166 -2.57 0.58 -4.16
CA PRO A 166 -1.60 0.31 -5.23
C PRO A 166 -1.00 -1.11 -5.13
N CYS A 167 -0.83 -1.81 -6.26
CA CYS A 167 -0.20 -3.13 -6.29
C CYS A 167 1.21 -3.14 -5.68
N THR A 168 1.98 -2.07 -5.89
CA THR A 168 3.32 -1.90 -5.32
C THR A 168 3.29 -1.85 -3.78
N LEU A 169 2.30 -1.20 -3.17
CA LEU A 169 2.10 -1.24 -1.72
C LEU A 169 1.68 -2.64 -1.23
N ILE A 170 0.84 -3.36 -1.97
CA ILE A 170 0.45 -4.74 -1.61
C ILE A 170 1.67 -5.67 -1.67
N ALA A 171 2.47 -5.58 -2.73
CA ALA A 171 3.71 -6.33 -2.89
C ALA A 171 4.71 -6.03 -1.75
N GLN A 172 4.94 -4.76 -1.42
CA GLN A 172 5.74 -4.30 -0.28
C GLN A 172 5.19 -4.81 1.08
N GLY A 173 3.88 -5.06 1.16
CA GLY A 173 3.26 -5.69 2.32
C GLY A 173 3.83 -7.06 2.64
N THR A 174 4.34 -7.79 1.64
CA THR A 174 4.84 -9.18 1.82
C THR A 174 6.02 -9.21 2.79
N SER A 175 6.91 -8.22 2.74
CA SER A 175 7.99 -8.02 3.71
C SER A 175 7.49 -7.33 5.00
N CYS A 176 6.72 -6.24 4.90
CA CYS A 176 6.17 -5.57 6.09
C CYS A 176 4.88 -4.76 5.78
N ARG A 177 3.75 -5.16 6.39
CA ARG A 177 2.45 -4.48 6.24
C ARG A 177 2.48 -3.05 6.80
N ARG A 178 3.12 -2.86 7.96
CA ARG A 178 3.34 -1.53 8.54
C ARG A 178 4.15 -0.63 7.61
N LYS A 179 5.19 -1.15 6.93
CA LYS A 179 5.98 -0.40 5.92
C LYS A 179 5.11 0.05 4.74
N ALA A 180 4.23 -0.82 4.25
CA ALA A 180 3.29 -0.48 3.18
C ALA A 180 2.28 0.61 3.61
N ILE A 181 1.69 0.48 4.80
CA ILE A 181 0.79 1.51 5.35
C ILE A 181 1.54 2.83 5.53
N LEU A 182 2.72 2.82 6.17
CA LEU A 182 3.52 4.03 6.36
C LEU A 182 3.91 4.68 5.02
N SER A 183 4.22 3.89 3.98
CA SER A 183 4.55 4.41 2.64
C SER A 183 3.34 5.01 1.90
N HIS A 184 2.11 4.75 2.35
CA HIS A 184 0.91 5.47 1.86
C HIS A 184 0.85 6.91 2.38
N TYR A 185 1.14 7.11 3.67
CA TYR A 185 1.07 8.38 4.39
C TYR A 185 2.35 9.19 4.25
N PHE A 186 3.46 8.61 4.69
CA PHE A 186 4.81 9.13 4.58
C PHE A 186 5.37 8.72 3.22
N ARG A 187 4.81 9.32 2.16
CA ARG A 187 5.46 9.35 0.84
C ARG A 187 6.73 10.19 0.98
N GLY A 188 7.79 9.54 1.44
CA GLY A 188 9.07 10.20 1.61
C GLY A 188 9.50 10.77 0.28
N ARG A 189 10.09 11.97 0.32
CA ARG A 189 11.13 12.34 -0.65
C ARG A 189 12.34 11.43 -0.41
N SER A 190 12.21 10.14 -0.73
CA SER A 190 13.38 9.32 -1.02
C SER A 190 14.05 10.02 -2.19
N SER A 191 15.16 10.71 -1.91
CA SER A 191 15.99 11.35 -2.94
C SER A 191 16.19 10.34 -4.06
N THR A 192 15.73 10.68 -5.27
CA THR A 192 15.89 9.84 -6.47
C THR A 192 17.30 9.30 -6.48
N THR A 193 17.49 8.00 -6.36
CA THR A 193 18.84 7.41 -6.33
C THR A 193 19.34 7.20 -7.76
N LYS A 194 20.64 6.98 -7.93
CA LYS A 194 21.22 6.61 -9.24
C LYS A 194 20.49 5.41 -9.82
N GLU A 195 20.23 4.38 -9.02
CA GLU A 195 19.56 3.14 -9.43
C GLU A 195 18.11 3.37 -9.85
N MET A 196 17.39 4.31 -9.21
CA MET A 196 16.04 4.68 -9.62
C MET A 196 16.03 5.44 -10.95
N LEU A 197 16.99 6.36 -11.16
CA LEU A 197 17.14 7.09 -12.43
C LEU A 197 17.45 6.12 -13.57
N ILE A 198 18.47 5.28 -13.42
CA ILE A 198 18.83 4.24 -14.40
C ILE A 198 17.65 3.30 -14.63
N GLY A 199 16.90 2.93 -13.57
CA GLY A 199 15.66 2.17 -13.65
C GLY A 199 14.65 2.76 -14.63
N ASN A 200 14.28 4.04 -14.42
CA ASN A 200 13.31 4.74 -15.25
C ASN A 200 13.76 4.83 -16.71
N VAL A 201 15.02 5.25 -16.95
CA VAL A 201 15.58 5.38 -18.31
C VAL A 201 15.57 4.04 -19.05
N VAL A 202 15.94 2.95 -18.38
CA VAL A 202 15.95 1.60 -18.98
C VAL A 202 14.54 1.09 -19.30
N HIS A 203 13.53 1.40 -18.46
CA HIS A 203 12.13 1.06 -18.76
C HIS A 203 11.65 1.81 -20.01
N GLU A 204 11.90 3.12 -20.10
CA GLU A 204 11.49 3.94 -21.24
C GLU A 204 12.19 3.51 -22.54
N LEU A 205 13.52 3.27 -22.50
CA LEU A 205 14.26 2.72 -23.63
C LEU A 205 13.68 1.38 -24.12
N PHE A 206 13.31 0.47 -23.21
CA PHE A 206 12.70 -0.81 -23.58
C PHE A 206 11.31 -0.60 -24.19
N GLN A 207 10.48 0.27 -23.61
CA GLN A 207 9.13 0.59 -24.10
C GLN A 207 9.18 1.21 -25.51
N ILE A 208 10.07 2.16 -25.77
CA ILE A 208 10.28 2.74 -27.10
C ILE A 208 10.79 1.67 -28.08
N ALA A 209 11.74 0.82 -27.66
CA ALA A 209 12.28 -0.25 -28.50
C ALA A 209 11.21 -1.24 -28.98
N ILE A 210 10.26 -1.63 -28.12
CA ILE A 210 9.18 -2.57 -28.49
C ILE A 210 8.04 -1.89 -29.27
N THR A 211 7.73 -0.60 -29.03
CA THR A 211 6.55 0.08 -29.61
C THR A 211 6.84 0.91 -30.87
N ARG A 212 7.96 1.65 -30.93
CA ARG A 212 8.20 2.64 -32.00
C ARG A 212 8.36 1.97 -33.37
N SER A 213 7.41 2.22 -34.28
CA SER A 213 7.46 1.69 -35.65
C SER A 213 8.68 2.22 -36.41
N GLY A 214 9.28 1.38 -37.26
CA GLY A 214 10.47 1.72 -38.06
C GLY A 214 11.77 1.92 -37.27
N PHE A 215 11.76 1.84 -35.93
CA PHE A 215 12.97 1.95 -35.12
C PHE A 215 13.75 0.63 -35.13
N ASP A 216 14.95 0.67 -35.73
CA ASP A 216 15.93 -0.41 -35.76
C ASP A 216 16.66 -0.51 -34.43
N VAL A 217 16.36 -1.56 -33.65
CA VAL A 217 16.83 -1.69 -32.26
C VAL A 217 18.24 -2.29 -32.24
N THR A 218 19.23 -1.42 -32.21
CA THR A 218 20.66 -1.73 -32.02
C THR A 218 21.23 -0.97 -30.82
N GLU A 219 22.36 -1.42 -30.25
CA GLU A 219 23.02 -0.74 -29.13
C GLU A 219 23.35 0.73 -29.46
N ASN A 220 23.80 1.01 -30.68
CA ASN A 220 24.04 2.39 -31.16
C ASN A 220 22.75 3.21 -31.26
N SER A 221 21.65 2.64 -31.76
CA SER A 221 20.36 3.34 -31.85
C SER A 221 19.79 3.73 -30.49
N LEU A 222 20.00 2.88 -29.46
CA LEU A 222 19.52 3.12 -28.10
C LEU A 222 20.37 4.17 -27.39
N LEU A 223 21.69 4.19 -27.64
CA LEU A 223 22.57 5.27 -27.20
C LEU A 223 22.23 6.61 -27.88
N ASP A 224 21.94 6.60 -29.18
CA ASP A 224 21.47 7.79 -29.90
C ASP A 224 20.12 8.28 -29.39
N LEU A 225 19.17 7.38 -29.11
CA LEU A 225 17.88 7.69 -28.51
C LEU A 225 18.04 8.32 -27.12
N TRP A 226 18.90 7.75 -26.27
CA TRP A 226 19.27 8.34 -24.98
C TRP A 226 19.79 9.77 -25.17
N ARG A 227 20.84 9.96 -25.98
CA ARG A 227 21.51 11.25 -26.17
C ARG A 227 20.64 12.34 -26.80
N LYS A 228 19.74 11.97 -27.73
CA LYS A 228 19.00 12.92 -28.58
C LYS A 228 17.58 13.19 -28.12
N GLU A 229 16.93 12.27 -27.41
CA GLU A 229 15.52 12.39 -27.03
C GLU A 229 15.28 12.29 -25.52
N LEU A 230 16.02 11.45 -24.78
CA LEU A 230 15.77 11.23 -23.35
C LEU A 230 16.63 12.10 -22.43
N HIS A 231 17.90 12.33 -22.75
CA HIS A 231 18.87 12.96 -21.86
C HIS A 231 18.41 14.32 -21.29
N GLU A 232 17.79 15.16 -22.13
CA GLU A 232 17.25 16.46 -21.72
C GLU A 232 16.10 16.33 -20.70
N GLN A 233 15.25 15.31 -20.83
CA GLN A 233 14.13 15.04 -19.93
C GLN A 233 14.59 14.68 -18.51
N TYR A 234 15.78 14.08 -18.39
CA TYR A 234 16.38 13.66 -17.12
C TYR A 234 17.37 14.70 -16.54
N ALA A 235 17.61 15.83 -17.22
CA ALA A 235 18.67 16.78 -16.88
C ALA A 235 18.62 17.32 -15.43
N GLU A 236 17.42 17.59 -14.90
CA GLU A 236 17.25 18.01 -13.50
C GLU A 236 17.73 16.93 -12.52
N GLN A 237 17.37 15.66 -12.76
CA GLN A 237 17.73 14.57 -11.85
C GLN A 237 19.22 14.21 -11.97
N LEU A 238 19.82 14.34 -13.16
CA LEU A 238 21.27 14.23 -13.35
C LEU A 238 22.02 15.30 -12.55
N PHE A 239 21.54 16.55 -12.56
CA PHE A 239 22.09 17.64 -11.76
C PHE A 239 21.95 17.40 -10.26
N VAL A 240 20.75 17.03 -9.79
CA VAL A 240 20.48 16.73 -8.36
C VAL A 240 21.33 15.57 -7.84
N LEU A 241 21.61 14.57 -8.68
CA LEU A 241 22.47 13.43 -8.35
C LEU A 241 23.96 13.66 -8.58
N ASN A 242 24.36 14.80 -9.16
CA ASN A 242 25.73 15.08 -9.59
C ASN A 242 26.32 13.95 -10.47
N LEU A 243 25.55 13.50 -11.47
CA LEU A 243 25.94 12.47 -12.44
C LEU A 243 26.30 13.09 -13.78
N SER A 244 27.42 12.66 -14.36
CA SER A 244 27.76 12.97 -15.75
C SER A 244 27.02 12.07 -16.75
N SER A 245 26.84 12.54 -17.98
CA SER A 245 26.25 11.75 -19.07
C SER A 245 27.01 10.44 -19.32
N GLN A 246 28.34 10.45 -19.20
CA GLN A 246 29.19 9.27 -19.41
C GLN A 246 28.93 8.20 -18.35
N GLU A 247 28.84 8.57 -17.06
CA GLU A 247 28.53 7.62 -15.98
C GLU A 247 27.16 6.96 -16.13
N VAL A 248 26.21 7.63 -16.79
CA VAL A 248 24.90 7.06 -17.12
C VAL A 248 24.99 6.15 -18.34
N GLU A 249 25.68 6.56 -19.41
CA GLU A 249 25.90 5.74 -20.60
C GLU A 249 26.65 4.43 -20.29
N ASP A 250 27.65 4.49 -19.39
CA ASP A 250 28.40 3.32 -18.93
C ASP A 250 27.48 2.30 -18.22
N GLU A 251 26.55 2.76 -17.38
CA GLU A 251 25.55 1.90 -16.73
C GLU A 251 24.51 1.37 -17.73
N LEU A 252 24.06 2.20 -18.67
CA LEU A 252 23.08 1.82 -19.71
C LEU A 252 23.63 0.77 -20.69
N SER A 253 24.96 0.74 -20.91
CA SER A 253 25.62 -0.13 -21.89
C SER A 253 25.22 -1.61 -21.80
N LEU A 254 25.13 -2.15 -20.57
CA LEU A 254 24.73 -3.54 -20.33
C LEU A 254 23.26 -3.79 -20.69
N TYR A 255 22.39 -2.81 -20.43
CA TYR A 255 20.97 -2.91 -20.74
C TYR A 255 20.71 -2.80 -22.24
N PHE A 256 21.42 -1.93 -22.99
CA PHE A 256 21.28 -1.84 -24.45
C PHE A 256 21.42 -3.20 -25.14
N LYS A 257 22.41 -3.99 -24.70
CA LYS A 257 22.67 -5.35 -25.17
C LYS A 257 21.55 -6.33 -24.84
N THR A 258 20.98 -6.24 -23.63
CA THR A 258 19.83 -7.06 -23.24
C THR A 258 18.56 -6.69 -24.00
N ILE A 259 18.25 -5.40 -24.13
CA ILE A 259 17.09 -4.88 -24.87
C ILE A 259 17.18 -5.34 -26.34
N THR A 260 18.31 -5.08 -27.00
CA THR A 260 18.59 -5.48 -28.40
C THR A 260 18.40 -6.99 -28.61
N ARG A 261 18.96 -7.82 -27.72
CA ARG A 261 18.78 -9.28 -27.79
C ARG A 261 17.33 -9.69 -27.57
N TRP A 262 16.65 -9.14 -26.57
CA TRP A 262 15.29 -9.54 -26.22
C TRP A 262 14.31 -9.20 -27.34
N VAL A 263 14.41 -7.99 -27.91
CA VAL A 263 13.59 -7.53 -29.04
C VAL A 263 13.83 -8.41 -30.26
N SER A 264 15.09 -8.57 -30.70
CA SER A 264 15.41 -9.32 -31.91
C SER A 264 15.04 -10.81 -31.83
N SER A 265 15.01 -11.40 -30.63
CA SER A 265 14.51 -12.76 -30.40
C SER A 265 12.97 -12.84 -30.40
N HIS A 266 12.29 -12.11 -29.52
CA HIS A 266 10.91 -12.41 -29.15
C HIS A 266 9.85 -11.56 -29.85
N MET A 267 10.19 -10.36 -30.32
CA MET A 267 9.21 -9.49 -30.97
C MET A 267 8.79 -10.06 -32.34
N PRO A 268 7.55 -9.79 -32.80
CA PRO A 268 7.12 -10.11 -34.15
C PRO A 268 7.93 -9.36 -35.22
N GLU A 269 7.89 -9.87 -36.46
CA GLU A 269 8.39 -9.16 -37.63
C GLU A 269 7.68 -7.79 -37.78
N PRO A 270 8.37 -6.73 -38.22
CA PRO A 270 9.77 -6.72 -38.66
C PRO A 270 10.81 -6.54 -37.54
N LYS A 271 10.40 -6.39 -36.26
CA LYS A 271 11.31 -6.08 -35.14
C LYS A 271 12.15 -7.26 -34.64
N GLY A 272 11.66 -8.49 -34.80
CA GLY A 272 12.34 -9.69 -34.30
C GLY A 272 11.89 -10.97 -34.98
N ARG A 273 12.50 -12.09 -34.56
CA ARG A 273 12.31 -13.43 -35.14
C ARG A 273 11.09 -14.19 -34.60
N ASN A 274 10.34 -13.58 -33.68
CA ASN A 274 9.18 -14.18 -32.98
C ASN A 274 9.46 -15.60 -32.45
N GLU A 275 10.57 -15.75 -31.75
CA GLU A 275 10.97 -16.97 -31.07
C GLU A 275 9.96 -17.33 -29.96
N TYR A 276 9.82 -18.63 -29.66
CA TYR A 276 8.96 -19.08 -28.58
C TYR A 276 9.52 -18.64 -27.23
N LEU A 277 8.67 -18.01 -26.40
CA LEU A 277 8.93 -17.81 -24.98
C LEU A 277 9.07 -19.17 -24.26
N GLN A 278 9.64 -19.18 -23.06
CA GLN A 278 9.82 -20.42 -22.26
C GLN A 278 8.52 -21.20 -22.03
N ILE A 279 7.38 -20.51 -21.96
CA ILE A 279 6.00 -21.05 -21.91
C ILE A 279 5.52 -21.69 -23.23
N GLY A 280 6.38 -21.75 -24.25
CA GLY A 280 6.07 -22.25 -25.59
C GLY A 280 5.00 -21.44 -26.33
N SER A 281 4.82 -20.17 -25.98
CA SER A 281 3.89 -19.23 -26.62
C SER A 281 4.67 -18.11 -27.32
N ARG A 282 4.02 -17.33 -28.20
CA ARG A 282 4.65 -16.29 -29.02
C ARG A 282 4.02 -14.92 -28.81
N ILE A 283 4.82 -13.87 -28.96
CA ILE A 283 4.30 -12.49 -28.93
C ILE A 283 3.58 -12.22 -30.25
N LYS A 284 2.34 -11.73 -30.18
CA LYS A 284 1.59 -11.27 -31.35
C LYS A 284 1.77 -9.76 -31.55
N GLU A 285 1.58 -8.99 -30.50
CA GLU A 285 1.64 -7.52 -30.49
C GLU A 285 1.84 -7.00 -29.06
N VAL A 286 2.39 -5.79 -28.94
CA VAL A 286 2.29 -4.98 -27.72
C VAL A 286 0.93 -4.30 -27.77
N VAL A 287 0.14 -4.44 -26.71
CA VAL A 287 -1.21 -3.86 -26.62
C VAL A 287 -1.16 -2.49 -25.96
N ASP A 288 -0.37 -2.35 -24.90
CA ASP A 288 -0.27 -1.12 -24.12
C ASP A 288 1.08 -1.06 -23.36
N ILE A 289 1.47 0.13 -22.92
CA ILE A 289 2.63 0.42 -22.06
C ILE A 289 2.23 1.37 -20.93
N GLU A 290 2.77 1.18 -19.73
CA GLU A 290 2.37 1.94 -18.51
C GLU A 290 0.85 1.88 -18.19
N GLU A 291 0.18 0.80 -18.61
CA GLU A 291 -1.26 0.61 -18.55
C GLU A 291 -1.78 0.69 -17.12
N SER A 292 -2.68 1.64 -16.85
CA SER A 292 -3.27 1.84 -15.52
C SER A 292 -4.64 1.20 -15.42
N ILE A 293 -4.78 0.17 -14.57
CA ILE A 293 -6.05 -0.55 -14.35
C ILE A 293 -6.53 -0.37 -12.91
N TRP A 294 -7.76 0.10 -12.72
CA TRP A 294 -8.38 0.22 -11.40
C TRP A 294 -9.33 -0.96 -11.17
N ASN A 295 -8.91 -1.93 -10.36
CA ASN A 295 -9.74 -3.10 -10.05
C ASN A 295 -10.65 -2.80 -8.86
N SER A 296 -11.84 -2.26 -9.15
CA SER A 296 -12.90 -1.90 -8.20
C SER A 296 -13.54 -3.10 -7.48
N CYS A 297 -13.48 -4.28 -8.10
CA CYS A 297 -13.97 -5.53 -7.53
C CYS A 297 -13.09 -5.97 -6.36
N TYR A 298 -11.77 -6.02 -6.57
CA TYR A 298 -10.79 -6.47 -5.59
C TYR A 298 -10.12 -5.34 -4.78
N GLY A 299 -10.51 -4.08 -5.02
CA GLY A 299 -10.09 -2.93 -4.24
C GLY A 299 -8.61 -2.55 -4.40
N PHE A 300 -8.06 -2.62 -5.61
CA PHE A 300 -6.66 -2.28 -5.87
C PHE A 300 -6.47 -1.54 -7.20
N LYS A 301 -5.29 -0.94 -7.41
CA LYS A 301 -4.91 -0.33 -8.70
C LYS A 301 -3.52 -0.79 -9.16
N ALA A 302 -3.43 -1.15 -10.42
CA ALA A 302 -2.21 -1.59 -11.12
C ALA A 302 -1.70 -0.50 -12.08
N LYS A 303 -0.39 -0.52 -12.34
CA LYS A 303 0.27 0.21 -13.43
C LYS A 303 1.27 -0.76 -14.07
N ILE A 304 0.94 -1.32 -15.22
CA ILE A 304 1.65 -2.44 -15.85
C ILE A 304 2.68 -1.87 -16.81
N ASP A 305 3.98 -2.19 -16.67
CA ASP A 305 5.02 -1.61 -17.52
C ASP A 305 4.75 -1.85 -19.02
N CYS A 306 4.27 -3.06 -19.36
CA CYS A 306 3.85 -3.44 -20.70
C CYS A 306 2.81 -4.56 -20.66
N THR A 307 1.77 -4.46 -21.51
CA THR A 307 0.78 -5.53 -21.73
C THR A 307 0.95 -6.10 -23.13
N LEU A 308 1.20 -7.41 -23.21
CA LEU A 308 1.41 -8.13 -24.48
C LEU A 308 0.20 -8.98 -24.82
N LYS A 309 -0.16 -9.07 -26.10
CA LYS A 309 -1.03 -10.15 -26.60
C LYS A 309 -0.15 -11.34 -27.02
N ILE A 310 -0.35 -12.45 -26.34
CA ILE A 310 0.38 -13.70 -26.53
C ILE A 310 -0.51 -14.68 -27.28
N ARG A 311 0.05 -15.36 -28.29
CA ARG A 311 -0.57 -16.52 -28.96
C ARG A 311 -0.04 -17.81 -28.35
N LYS A 312 -0.92 -18.57 -27.71
CA LYS A 312 -0.66 -19.89 -27.12
C LYS A 312 -0.50 -20.97 -28.21
N LYS A 313 -0.08 -22.18 -27.81
CA LYS A 313 0.15 -23.33 -28.72
C LYS A 313 -1.11 -23.84 -29.41
N ASP A 314 -2.25 -23.75 -28.73
CA ASP A 314 -3.59 -24.08 -29.20
C ASP A 314 -4.18 -23.03 -30.16
N GLY A 315 -3.50 -21.88 -30.34
CA GLY A 315 -3.94 -20.75 -31.15
C GLY A 315 -4.72 -19.69 -30.39
N ASP A 316 -5.08 -19.92 -29.11
CA ASP A 316 -5.76 -18.96 -28.25
C ASP A 316 -4.89 -17.70 -28.04
N GLN A 317 -5.55 -16.56 -27.87
CA GLN A 317 -4.91 -15.25 -27.73
C GLN A 317 -5.29 -14.63 -26.39
N LYS A 318 -4.28 -14.32 -25.59
CA LYS A 318 -4.44 -13.84 -24.21
C LYS A 318 -3.52 -12.66 -23.92
N LEU A 319 -3.96 -11.78 -23.04
CA LEU A 319 -3.20 -10.66 -22.49
C LEU A 319 -2.33 -11.15 -21.34
N PHE A 320 -1.02 -10.91 -21.44
CA PHE A 320 -0.02 -11.20 -20.42
C PHE A 320 0.59 -9.88 -19.95
N PRO A 321 0.63 -9.60 -18.64
CA PRO A 321 1.38 -8.47 -18.11
C PRO A 321 2.87 -8.78 -18.13
N VAL A 322 3.68 -7.77 -18.38
CA VAL A 322 5.13 -7.78 -18.24
C VAL A 322 5.52 -6.78 -17.16
N GLU A 323 6.22 -7.24 -16.14
CA GLU A 323 6.94 -6.39 -15.20
C GLU A 323 8.43 -6.38 -15.57
N LEU A 324 8.99 -5.18 -15.69
CA LEU A 324 10.41 -4.95 -15.95
C LEU A 324 11.14 -4.71 -14.62
N LYS A 325 12.37 -5.23 -14.50
CA LYS A 325 13.24 -4.98 -13.35
C LYS A 325 14.68 -4.75 -13.81
N THR A 326 15.31 -3.71 -13.27
CA THR A 326 16.74 -3.40 -13.50
C THR A 326 17.69 -3.95 -12.44
N GLY A 327 17.17 -4.49 -11.34
CA GLY A 327 17.98 -5.21 -10.34
C GLY A 327 18.39 -6.62 -10.78
N LYS A 328 19.20 -7.29 -9.94
CA LYS A 328 19.57 -8.71 -10.12
C LYS A 328 18.35 -9.63 -10.03
N SER A 329 18.33 -10.71 -10.83
CA SER A 329 17.23 -11.70 -10.89
C SER A 329 17.08 -12.63 -9.67
N ASN A 330 17.52 -12.21 -8.48
CA ASN A 330 17.33 -12.96 -7.24
C ASN A 330 15.83 -13.26 -7.00
N PRO A 331 15.47 -14.46 -6.48
CA PRO A 331 14.08 -14.77 -6.14
C PRO A 331 13.49 -13.73 -5.17
N ASN A 332 12.49 -12.99 -5.63
CA ASN A 332 11.85 -11.92 -4.85
C ASN A 332 10.33 -12.09 -4.84
N THR A 333 9.76 -12.35 -3.67
CA THR A 333 8.32 -12.46 -3.44
C THR A 333 7.56 -11.17 -3.75
N GLU A 334 8.16 -10.00 -3.55
CA GLU A 334 7.52 -8.71 -3.89
C GLU A 334 7.28 -8.62 -5.39
N HIS A 335 8.30 -8.93 -6.21
CA HIS A 335 8.20 -8.90 -7.67
C HIS A 335 7.17 -9.92 -8.20
N VAL A 336 7.17 -11.14 -7.66
CA VAL A 336 6.19 -12.18 -8.05
C VAL A 336 4.77 -11.77 -7.65
N THR A 337 4.58 -11.18 -6.47
CA THR A 337 3.28 -10.68 -5.99
C THR A 337 2.75 -9.56 -6.87
N GLN A 338 3.62 -8.64 -7.30
CA GLN A 338 3.28 -7.54 -8.20
C GLN A 338 2.74 -8.08 -9.54
N VAL A 339 3.43 -9.05 -10.16
CA VAL A 339 2.97 -9.70 -11.40
C VAL A 339 1.67 -10.47 -11.20
N MET A 340 1.50 -11.20 -10.09
CA MET A 340 0.23 -11.90 -9.78
C MET A 340 -0.96 -10.94 -9.70
N LEU A 341 -0.78 -9.76 -9.10
CA LEU A 341 -1.79 -8.71 -9.07
C LEU A 341 -2.10 -8.12 -10.45
N TYR A 342 -1.11 -8.04 -11.34
CA TYR A 342 -1.33 -7.58 -12.72
C TYR A 342 -2.06 -8.61 -13.57
N CYS A 343 -1.80 -9.90 -13.34
CA CYS A 343 -2.58 -10.98 -13.95
C CYS A 343 -4.05 -10.91 -13.50
N LEU A 344 -4.28 -10.65 -12.21
CA LEU A 344 -5.61 -10.43 -11.64
C LEU A 344 -6.26 -9.13 -12.14
N ALA A 345 -5.48 -8.11 -12.50
CA ALA A 345 -5.97 -6.89 -13.13
C ALA A 345 -6.47 -7.15 -14.56
N LEU A 346 -5.63 -7.78 -15.40
CA LEU A 346 -5.95 -8.08 -16.80
C LEU A 346 -7.07 -9.12 -16.96
N ALA A 347 -7.32 -9.97 -15.96
CA ALA A 347 -8.48 -10.86 -15.95
C ALA A 347 -9.82 -10.11 -16.11
N SER A 348 -9.92 -8.85 -15.67
CA SER A 348 -11.09 -7.99 -15.93
C SER A 348 -11.34 -7.70 -17.42
N LYS A 349 -10.32 -7.79 -18.27
CA LYS A 349 -10.39 -7.55 -19.72
C LYS A 349 -10.53 -8.83 -20.58
N GLN A 350 -10.38 -10.02 -19.97
CA GLN A 350 -10.36 -11.29 -20.72
C GLN A 350 -11.03 -12.49 -20.04
N SER A 351 -11.72 -12.26 -18.91
CA SER A 351 -12.43 -13.24 -18.08
C SER A 351 -11.59 -14.34 -17.42
N THR A 352 -10.41 -14.68 -17.93
CA THR A 352 -9.49 -15.66 -17.36
C THR A 352 -8.29 -14.98 -16.68
N ILE A 353 -7.84 -15.56 -15.56
CA ILE A 353 -6.54 -15.23 -14.99
C ILE A 353 -5.50 -16.04 -15.75
N GLU A 354 -4.56 -15.33 -16.38
CA GLU A 354 -3.49 -15.90 -17.19
C GLU A 354 -2.15 -15.74 -16.47
N SER A 355 -1.09 -16.35 -17.01
CA SER A 355 0.27 -16.10 -16.53
C SER A 355 0.76 -14.69 -16.90
N GLY A 356 1.75 -14.21 -16.17
CA GLY A 356 2.50 -13.00 -16.47
C GLY A 356 4.00 -13.25 -16.60
N LEU A 357 4.71 -12.23 -17.06
CA LEU A 357 6.14 -12.26 -17.30
C LEU A 357 6.85 -11.28 -16.37
N LEU A 358 7.98 -11.71 -15.81
CA LEU A 358 8.88 -10.89 -15.01
C LEU A 358 10.25 -10.89 -15.70
N LEU A 359 10.63 -9.75 -16.27
CA LEU A 359 11.84 -9.61 -17.08
C LEU A 359 12.89 -8.79 -16.34
N TYR A 360 13.99 -9.44 -15.97
CA TYR A 360 15.16 -8.77 -15.41
C TYR A 360 16.09 -8.33 -16.54
N LEU A 361 16.22 -7.03 -16.76
CA LEU A 361 16.94 -6.43 -17.88
C LEU A 361 18.47 -6.40 -17.65
N LEU A 362 18.93 -6.50 -16.39
CA LEU A 362 20.35 -6.52 -16.05
C LEU A 362 21.06 -7.82 -16.47
N ASP A 363 20.40 -8.97 -16.32
CA ASP A 363 20.95 -10.30 -16.60
C ASP A 363 20.16 -11.08 -17.66
N ALA A 364 19.21 -10.42 -18.34
CA ALA A 364 18.31 -10.97 -19.35
C ALA A 364 17.43 -12.14 -18.87
N THR A 365 17.22 -12.30 -17.56
CA THR A 365 16.40 -13.39 -17.02
C THR A 365 14.92 -13.10 -17.19
N LEU A 366 14.25 -13.86 -18.07
CA LEU A 366 12.79 -13.95 -18.12
C LEU A 366 12.30 -15.03 -17.14
N ARG A 367 11.33 -14.70 -16.28
CA ARG A 367 10.59 -15.64 -15.45
C ARG A 367 9.10 -15.59 -15.78
N THR A 368 8.44 -16.74 -15.78
CA THR A 368 6.97 -16.82 -15.86
C THR A 368 6.40 -16.86 -14.46
N VAL A 369 5.31 -16.12 -14.23
CA VAL A 369 4.54 -16.12 -13.00
C VAL A 369 3.13 -16.61 -13.34
N SER A 370 2.75 -17.78 -12.81
CA SER A 370 1.40 -18.33 -12.96
C SER A 370 0.66 -18.20 -11.62
N PRO A 371 -0.35 -17.32 -11.49
CA PRO A 371 -1.09 -17.16 -10.25
C PRO A 371 -1.88 -18.41 -9.90
N LYS A 372 -1.85 -18.82 -8.63
CA LYS A 372 -2.76 -19.83 -8.07
C LYS A 372 -3.82 -19.15 -7.21
N ALA A 373 -5.02 -19.74 -7.12
CA ALA A 373 -6.11 -19.14 -6.34
C ALA A 373 -5.74 -18.92 -4.87
N ILE A 374 -5.04 -19.88 -4.26
CA ILE A 374 -4.55 -19.77 -2.88
C ILE A 374 -3.56 -18.61 -2.68
N ASP A 375 -2.65 -18.38 -3.63
CA ASP A 375 -1.70 -17.26 -3.59
C ASP A 375 -2.46 -15.93 -3.70
N LEU A 376 -3.42 -15.84 -4.63
CA LEU A 376 -4.26 -14.66 -4.81
C LEU A 376 -5.14 -14.37 -3.58
N LYS A 377 -5.73 -15.38 -2.93
CA LYS A 377 -6.45 -15.19 -1.65
C LYS A 377 -5.50 -14.69 -0.55
N GLY A 378 -4.26 -15.19 -0.49
CA GLY A 378 -3.22 -14.70 0.42
C GLY A 378 -2.83 -13.23 0.20
N ILE A 379 -2.66 -12.84 -1.07
CA ILE A 379 -2.37 -11.46 -1.48
C ILE A 379 -3.56 -10.54 -1.18
N LEU A 380 -4.80 -10.99 -1.40
CA LEU A 380 -6.00 -10.20 -1.12
C LEU A 380 -6.30 -10.06 0.37
N HIS A 381 -6.00 -11.07 1.20
CA HIS A 381 -5.96 -10.90 2.65
C HIS A 381 -4.95 -9.82 3.06
N MET A 382 -3.75 -9.81 2.47
CA MET A 382 -2.73 -8.78 2.73
C MET A 382 -3.18 -7.39 2.26
N ARG A 383 -3.87 -7.29 1.11
CA ARG A 383 -4.54 -6.06 0.66
C ARG A 383 -5.59 -5.60 1.67
N ASN A 384 -6.32 -6.50 2.30
CA ASN A 384 -7.26 -6.16 3.39
C ASN A 384 -6.53 -5.67 4.65
N GLU A 385 -5.40 -6.28 5.04
CA GLU A 385 -4.57 -5.77 6.15
C GLU A 385 -4.14 -4.31 5.90
N ILE A 386 -3.71 -3.99 4.68
CA ILE A 386 -3.27 -2.64 4.29
C ILE A 386 -4.46 -1.67 4.17
N ALA A 387 -5.56 -2.07 3.53
CA ALA A 387 -6.75 -1.23 3.36
C ALA A 387 -7.44 -0.91 4.70
N ALA A 388 -7.50 -1.89 5.61
CA ALA A 388 -7.95 -1.70 6.97
C ALA A 388 -6.99 -0.78 7.74
N GLY A 389 -5.66 -0.96 7.61
CA GLY A 389 -4.67 -0.09 8.24
C GLY A 389 -4.75 1.38 7.79
N ILE A 390 -4.96 1.62 6.49
CA ILE A 390 -5.22 2.95 5.94
C ILE A 390 -6.54 3.51 6.50
N SER A 391 -7.63 2.75 6.44
CA SER A 391 -8.95 3.24 6.91
C SER A 391 -9.09 3.34 8.43
N ALA A 392 -8.24 2.62 9.17
CA ALA A 392 -8.19 2.65 10.62
C ALA A 392 -7.62 3.97 11.14
N ILE A 393 -6.88 4.75 10.34
CA ILE A 393 -6.35 6.06 10.74
C ILE A 393 -7.50 7.09 10.71
N SER A 394 -8.42 6.89 11.65
CA SER A 394 -9.75 7.49 11.81
C SER A 394 -9.97 7.65 13.30
N PHE A 395 -10.15 8.88 13.76
CA PHE A 395 -9.99 9.28 15.17
C PHE A 395 -10.65 8.39 16.24
N ASP A 396 -11.80 7.79 15.92
CA ASP A 396 -12.61 6.95 16.81
C ASP A 396 -12.02 5.55 17.07
N ASN A 397 -11.07 5.12 16.23
CA ASN A 397 -10.43 3.80 16.23
C ASN A 397 -9.10 3.88 15.44
N LEU A 398 -8.32 4.93 15.72
CA LEU A 398 -6.94 5.01 15.26
C LEU A 398 -6.20 3.73 15.70
N PRO A 399 -5.10 3.37 15.03
CA PRO A 399 -4.03 2.58 15.64
C PRO A 399 -3.52 3.14 16.99
N VAL A 400 -3.95 4.36 17.33
CA VAL A 400 -3.68 5.16 18.50
C VAL A 400 -4.79 4.98 19.53
N ALA A 401 -4.52 4.28 20.63
CA ALA A 401 -5.18 4.62 21.89
C ALA A 401 -4.56 5.90 22.43
N ILE A 402 -5.36 6.97 22.54
CA ILE A 402 -5.00 8.14 23.34
C ILE A 402 -5.34 7.80 24.80
N ILE A 403 -4.33 7.42 25.58
CA ILE A 403 -4.42 7.40 27.04
C ILE A 403 -3.78 8.71 27.53
N GLY A 404 -4.61 9.71 27.83
CA GLY A 404 -4.13 11.06 28.16
C GLY A 404 -3.65 11.83 26.93
N ASP A 405 -2.34 12.05 26.81
CA ASP A 405 -1.73 12.90 25.77
C ASP A 405 -0.98 12.13 24.66
N PHE A 406 -0.88 10.79 24.74
CA PHE A 406 0.06 9.98 23.93
C PHE A 406 -0.50 9.35 22.64
N ILE A 407 0.41 9.01 21.71
CA ILE A 407 0.11 8.35 20.43
C ILE A 407 0.68 6.90 20.33
N ILE A 408 -0.08 5.94 19.80
CA ILE A 408 0.26 4.50 19.61
C ILE A 408 -0.05 4.09 18.15
N ILE A 409 0.54 3.03 17.56
CA ILE A 409 0.04 2.45 16.28
C ILE A 409 -0.11 0.90 16.34
N PHE A 410 -1.36 0.44 16.49
CA PHE A 410 -1.87 -0.95 16.51
C PHE A 410 -1.52 -1.87 15.33
N THR A 411 -0.99 -1.38 14.20
CA THR A 411 -0.24 -2.30 13.33
C THR A 411 1.13 -2.48 13.93
N GLU A 412 1.24 -3.43 14.86
CA GLU A 412 2.50 -3.80 15.50
C GLU A 412 3.60 -3.96 14.44
N PRO A 413 4.80 -3.42 14.68
CA PRO A 413 5.90 -3.54 13.75
C PRO A 413 6.26 -5.01 13.59
N VAL A 414 6.81 -5.36 12.42
CA VAL A 414 7.45 -6.66 12.28
C VAL A 414 8.68 -6.66 13.21
N CYS A 415 8.66 -7.48 14.26
CA CYS A 415 9.75 -7.64 15.22
C CYS A 415 10.95 -8.41 14.63
N ASP A 416 11.29 -8.14 13.37
CA ASP A 416 12.47 -8.63 12.66
C ASP A 416 13.38 -7.45 12.35
N THR A 417 14.41 -7.29 13.18
CA THR A 417 15.39 -6.20 13.06
C THR A 417 16.23 -6.30 11.79
N HIS A 418 16.33 -7.48 11.15
CA HIS A 418 17.06 -7.64 9.89
C HIS A 418 16.31 -6.99 8.72
N ILE A 419 14.98 -7.10 8.69
CA ILE A 419 14.14 -6.40 7.70
C ILE A 419 14.11 -4.89 7.98
N CYS A 420 13.95 -4.51 9.26
CA CYS A 420 13.84 -3.11 9.66
C CYS A 420 15.12 -2.29 9.41
N LYS A 421 16.31 -2.91 9.49
CA LYS A 421 17.61 -2.23 9.22
C LYS A 421 17.69 -1.56 7.84
N TRP A 422 17.05 -2.13 6.82
CA TRP A 422 17.07 -1.62 5.44
C TRP A 422 15.74 -0.95 5.04
N CYS A 423 14.92 -0.60 6.03
CA CYS A 423 13.60 -0.03 5.82
C CYS A 423 13.68 1.50 5.65
N ASN A 424 13.34 2.02 4.48
CA ASN A 424 13.21 3.47 4.23
C ASN A 424 12.12 4.16 5.07
N GLN A 425 11.26 3.41 5.75
CA GLN A 425 10.27 3.90 6.70
C GLN A 425 10.72 3.73 8.17
N ALA A 426 11.99 3.37 8.46
CA ALA A 426 12.45 3.08 9.82
C ALA A 426 12.21 4.25 10.79
N LEU A 427 12.59 5.49 10.42
CA LEU A 427 12.39 6.68 11.26
C LEU A 427 10.90 6.93 11.56
N SER A 428 10.05 6.98 10.53
CA SER A 428 8.60 7.16 10.70
C SER A 428 7.95 5.99 11.46
N CYS A 429 8.47 4.78 11.30
CA CYS A 429 8.04 3.61 12.07
C CYS A 429 8.37 3.76 13.55
N SER A 430 9.58 4.23 13.90
CA SER A 430 10.04 4.48 15.27
C SER A 430 9.30 5.62 15.94
N LEU A 431 9.12 6.76 15.25
CA LEU A 431 8.37 7.93 15.74
C LEU A 431 6.90 7.62 16.06
N LEU A 432 6.35 6.57 15.47
CA LEU A 432 4.98 6.13 15.66
C LEU A 432 4.91 4.79 16.42
N GLN A 433 6.02 4.38 17.04
CA GLN A 433 6.08 3.19 17.87
C GLN A 433 6.07 3.59 19.34
N HIS A 434 5.12 3.03 20.11
CA HIS A 434 5.21 3.10 21.56
C HIS A 434 6.13 1.97 22.06
N CYS A 435 7.10 2.36 22.89
CA CYS A 435 8.15 1.49 23.43
C CYS A 435 7.96 1.45 24.96
N SER A 436 7.72 0.26 25.51
CA SER A 436 7.33 0.05 26.91
C SER A 436 8.03 -1.16 27.56
N GLY A 437 9.25 -1.48 27.14
CA GLY A 437 9.97 -2.67 27.57
C GLY A 437 11.50 -2.56 27.49
N SER A 438 12.15 -3.70 27.28
CA SER A 438 13.62 -3.84 27.25
C SER A 438 14.09 -4.81 26.15
N THR A 439 13.44 -4.77 24.99
CA THR A 439 13.71 -5.73 23.89
C THR A 439 14.76 -5.24 22.88
N VAL A 440 15.40 -6.16 22.15
CA VAL A 440 16.37 -5.83 21.08
C VAL A 440 15.73 -4.96 19.97
N THR A 441 14.46 -5.18 19.69
CA THR A 441 13.67 -4.42 18.71
C THR A 441 13.48 -2.95 19.13
N GLU A 442 13.36 -2.72 20.44
CA GLU A 442 13.16 -1.42 21.04
C GLU A 442 14.45 -0.60 21.09
N ILE A 443 15.60 -1.25 21.35
CA ILE A 443 16.92 -0.63 21.17
C ILE A 443 17.09 -0.11 19.73
N PHE A 444 16.66 -0.89 18.71
CA PHE A 444 16.69 -0.44 17.32
C PHE A 444 15.83 0.82 17.09
N PHE A 445 14.58 0.86 17.58
CA PHE A 445 13.72 2.02 17.39
C PHE A 445 14.24 3.26 18.14
N GLN A 446 14.72 3.10 19.37
CA GLN A 446 15.35 4.17 20.14
C GLN A 446 16.60 4.72 19.44
N ASP A 447 17.42 3.84 18.83
CA ASP A 447 18.61 4.27 18.08
C ASP A 447 18.26 5.16 16.87
N GLN A 448 17.12 4.93 16.22
CA GLN A 448 16.65 5.79 15.12
C GLN A 448 16.26 7.20 15.60
N ILE A 449 15.69 7.33 16.81
CA ILE A 449 15.17 8.61 17.33
C ILE A 449 16.08 9.32 18.33
N LYS A 450 17.20 8.71 18.76
CA LYS A 450 18.15 9.26 19.76
C LYS A 450 18.70 10.67 19.49
N HIS A 451 18.60 11.13 18.24
CA HIS A 451 19.04 12.46 17.81
C HIS A 451 17.97 13.54 18.00
N LEU A 452 16.75 13.17 18.38
CA LEU A 452 15.61 14.04 18.61
C LEU A 452 15.44 14.33 20.10
N LYS A 453 15.03 15.55 20.43
CA LYS A 453 14.58 15.92 21.77
C LYS A 453 13.11 15.54 21.94
N GLN A 454 12.65 15.32 23.17
CA GLN A 454 11.24 15.05 23.44
C GLN A 454 10.31 16.10 22.81
N SER A 455 10.65 17.39 22.91
CA SER A 455 9.89 18.48 22.28
C SER A 455 9.80 18.41 20.75
N HIS A 456 10.71 17.70 20.06
CA HIS A 456 10.60 17.44 18.62
C HIS A 456 9.60 16.32 18.33
N ILE A 457 9.55 15.30 19.20
CA ILE A 457 8.59 14.18 19.14
C ILE A 457 7.19 14.70 19.45
N ASP A 458 7.01 15.47 20.54
CA ASP A 458 5.74 16.11 20.91
C ASP A 458 5.20 17.01 19.79
N TYR A 459 6.09 17.75 19.11
CA TYR A 459 5.75 18.56 17.95
C TYR A 459 5.26 17.67 16.80
N PHE A 460 6.01 16.62 16.45
CA PHE A 460 5.63 15.69 15.38
C PHE A 460 4.27 15.02 15.65
N GLU A 461 4.07 14.48 16.86
CA GLU A 461 2.82 13.83 17.29
C GLU A 461 1.61 14.78 17.17
N ARG A 462 1.76 16.02 17.64
CA ARG A 462 0.70 17.03 17.54
C ARG A 462 0.38 17.40 16.09
N PHE A 463 1.39 17.61 15.25
CA PHE A 463 1.19 18.03 13.86
C PHE A 463 0.64 16.90 12.99
N ILE A 464 1.13 15.66 13.12
CA ILE A 464 0.59 14.53 12.36
C ILE A 464 -0.89 14.27 12.74
N ARG A 465 -1.23 14.42 14.02
CA ARG A 465 -2.63 14.36 14.49
C ARG A 465 -3.51 15.40 13.79
N TRP A 466 -3.09 16.66 13.75
CA TRP A 466 -3.86 17.72 13.08
C TRP A 466 -4.01 17.50 11.56
N ILE A 467 -2.92 17.12 10.87
CA ILE A 467 -2.94 16.84 9.42
C ILE A 467 -3.91 15.70 9.11
N LEU A 468 -3.90 14.62 9.90
CA LEU A 468 -4.82 13.48 9.72
C LEU A 468 -6.28 13.84 10.04
N MET A 469 -6.52 14.72 11.02
CA MET A 469 -7.87 15.23 11.32
C MET A 469 -8.41 16.07 10.15
N GLU A 470 -7.62 16.99 9.60
CA GLU A 470 -8.01 17.84 8.47
C GLU A 470 -8.25 17.01 7.22
N TRP A 471 -7.36 16.07 6.90
CA TRP A 471 -7.52 15.18 5.74
C TRP A 471 -8.78 14.30 5.84
N ARG A 472 -9.15 13.84 7.04
CA ARG A 472 -10.43 13.15 7.29
C ARG A 472 -11.63 14.07 7.05
N TYR A 473 -11.58 15.33 7.47
CA TYR A 473 -12.69 16.27 7.27
C TYR A 473 -12.88 16.57 5.78
N ALA A 474 -11.82 16.89 5.05
CA ALA A 474 -11.84 17.08 3.60
C ALA A 474 -12.40 15.84 2.86
N THR A 475 -11.90 14.63 3.19
CA THR A 475 -12.33 13.38 2.52
C THR A 475 -13.69 12.84 2.96
N LYS A 476 -14.33 13.43 3.98
CA LYS A 476 -15.75 13.23 4.33
C LYS A 476 -16.68 14.19 3.61
N LYS A 477 -16.22 15.41 3.28
CA LYS A 477 -17.04 16.44 2.61
C LYS A 477 -17.28 16.15 1.13
N ASN A 478 -16.40 15.37 0.49
CA ASN A 478 -16.56 14.87 -0.88
C ASN A 478 -16.90 13.35 -0.90
N PRO A 479 -18.11 12.92 -0.50
CA PRO A 479 -18.53 11.53 -0.67
C PRO A 479 -18.77 11.20 -2.15
N THR A 480 -19.18 12.19 -2.94
CA THR A 480 -19.47 12.10 -4.38
C THR A 480 -18.29 11.57 -5.19
N ASP A 481 -17.05 11.99 -4.92
CA ASP A 481 -15.88 11.50 -5.67
C ASP A 481 -15.64 9.99 -5.51
N LYS A 482 -16.01 9.41 -4.35
CA LYS A 482 -15.78 7.98 -4.08
C LYS A 482 -16.82 7.06 -4.71
N GLU A 483 -18.00 7.56 -5.06
CA GLU A 483 -19.04 6.79 -5.74
C GLU A 483 -19.15 7.14 -7.23
N ASN A 484 -18.93 8.40 -7.62
CA ASN A 484 -19.07 8.85 -9.01
C ASN A 484 -17.91 8.42 -9.92
N ILE A 485 -16.73 8.09 -9.36
CA ILE A 485 -15.67 7.39 -10.12
C ILE A 485 -16.22 6.11 -10.77
N TYR A 486 -17.12 5.38 -10.09
CA TYR A 486 -17.71 4.14 -10.62
C TYR A 486 -18.87 4.37 -11.60
N LYS A 487 -19.40 5.61 -11.70
CA LYS A 487 -20.49 5.96 -12.62
C LYS A 487 -20.02 6.67 -13.90
N ARG A 488 -18.74 7.02 -14.00
CA ARG A 488 -18.14 7.67 -15.19
C ARG A 488 -17.77 6.70 -16.32
N GLU A 489 -18.09 5.41 -16.22
CA GLU A 489 -18.24 4.55 -17.40
C GLU A 489 -19.60 4.82 -18.07
N GLY A 490 -19.71 5.94 -18.82
CA GLY A 490 -20.82 6.13 -19.76
C GLY A 490 -21.40 7.55 -19.91
N VAL A 491 -21.05 8.53 -19.07
CA VAL A 491 -21.56 9.90 -19.18
C VAL A 491 -20.44 10.93 -19.08
N ILE A 492 -20.21 11.64 -20.18
CA ILE A 492 -19.56 12.96 -20.19
C ILE A 492 -20.62 13.93 -19.65
N ASP A 493 -20.36 14.57 -18.52
CA ASP A 493 -21.26 15.58 -17.95
C ASP A 493 -20.51 16.91 -17.83
N GLU A 494 -21.01 17.92 -18.53
CA GLU A 494 -20.36 19.19 -18.82
C GLU A 494 -20.53 20.16 -17.64
N GLN A 495 -19.69 20.03 -16.60
CA GLN A 495 -19.50 21.10 -15.61
C GLN A 495 -18.19 20.91 -14.80
N TYR A 496 -17.19 21.75 -15.13
CA TYR A 496 -15.97 22.08 -14.38
C TYR A 496 -15.16 20.90 -13.82
N GLU A 497 -14.13 20.46 -14.56
CA GLU A 497 -13.23 19.40 -14.12
C GLU A 497 -12.04 19.90 -13.27
N LEU A 498 -12.04 19.53 -11.99
CA LEU A 498 -10.88 19.65 -11.09
C LEU A 498 -9.99 18.41 -11.22
N PHE A 499 -8.83 18.56 -11.86
CA PHE A 499 -7.84 17.48 -11.96
C PHE A 499 -6.70 17.65 -10.95
N ILE A 500 -6.41 16.57 -10.22
CA ILE A 500 -5.22 16.43 -9.37
C ILE A 500 -4.24 15.47 -10.06
N LYS A 501 -3.10 16.01 -10.51
CA LYS A 501 -2.01 15.23 -11.10
C LYS A 501 -0.75 15.42 -10.26
N GLY A 502 -0.51 14.48 -9.34
CA GLY A 502 0.55 14.61 -8.33
C GLY A 502 0.20 15.68 -7.29
N ASP A 503 1.12 16.59 -7.02
CA ASP A 503 0.97 17.67 -6.03
C ASP A 503 0.45 18.99 -6.65
N MET A 504 0.04 18.96 -7.93
CA MET A 504 -0.54 20.10 -8.65
C MET A 504 -2.07 19.99 -8.76
N LEU A 505 -2.72 21.12 -8.47
CA LEU A 505 -4.10 21.41 -8.81
C LEU A 505 -4.12 22.09 -10.19
N LEU A 506 -4.82 21.50 -11.15
CA LEU A 506 -5.06 22.10 -12.46
C LEU A 506 -6.53 22.50 -12.57
N VAL A 507 -6.78 23.74 -12.98
CA VAL A 507 -8.11 24.31 -13.20
C VAL A 507 -8.23 24.63 -14.69
N PHE A 508 -9.25 24.06 -15.33
CA PHE A 508 -9.55 24.26 -16.74
C PHE A 508 -10.83 25.10 -16.92
N SER A 509 -10.93 25.83 -18.03
CA SER A 509 -12.15 26.50 -18.48
C SER A 509 -13.15 25.50 -19.06
N GLU A 510 -14.38 25.96 -19.31
CA GLU A 510 -15.39 25.20 -20.06
C GLU A 510 -14.91 24.87 -21.50
N GLU A 511 -13.97 25.64 -22.06
CA GLU A 511 -13.36 25.40 -23.37
C GLU A 511 -12.10 24.50 -23.32
N SER A 512 -11.85 23.83 -22.18
CA SER A 512 -10.67 22.97 -21.93
C SER A 512 -9.31 23.68 -21.95
N GLU A 513 -9.28 25.01 -21.85
CA GLU A 513 -8.02 25.75 -21.66
C GLU A 513 -7.59 25.74 -20.19
N MET A 514 -6.30 25.56 -19.92
CA MET A 514 -5.77 25.57 -18.55
C MET A 514 -5.70 27.02 -18.02
N ILE A 515 -6.67 27.41 -17.19
CA ILE A 515 -6.82 28.78 -16.66
C ILE A 515 -6.09 29.03 -15.34
N ALA A 516 -5.80 28.00 -14.55
CA ALA A 516 -4.92 28.14 -13.38
C ALA A 516 -4.15 26.85 -13.06
N MET A 517 -2.93 27.03 -12.55
CA MET A 517 -2.05 25.98 -12.05
C MET A 517 -1.60 26.36 -10.64
N GLY A 518 -1.89 25.51 -9.66
CA GLY A 518 -1.53 25.73 -8.26
C GLY A 518 -0.75 24.55 -7.68
N SER A 519 0.45 24.80 -7.19
CA SER A 519 1.18 23.83 -6.35
C SER A 519 0.54 23.81 -4.95
N VAL A 520 0.14 22.64 -4.46
CA VAL A 520 -0.48 22.51 -3.12
C VAL A 520 0.60 22.44 -2.02
N ILE A 521 1.58 23.34 -2.09
CA ILE A 521 2.60 23.55 -1.06
C ILE A 521 2.92 25.06 -0.95
N SER A 522 2.15 25.80 -0.15
CA SER A 522 2.67 26.90 0.68
C SER A 522 1.60 27.46 1.62
N VAL A 523 1.83 27.34 2.93
CA VAL A 523 1.70 28.47 3.86
C VAL A 523 3.01 28.48 4.66
N LYS A 524 3.58 29.66 4.88
CA LYS A 524 4.95 29.89 5.38
C LYS A 524 5.25 29.27 6.74
#